data_AF-A0A3A6M8E3-F1
#
_entry.id   AF-A0A3A6M8E3-F1
#
_cell.length_a   1.000
_cell.length_b   1.000
_cell.length_c   1.000
_cell.angle_alpha   90.00
_cell.angle_beta   90.00
_cell.angle_gamma   90.00
#
_symmetry.space_group_name_H-M   'P 1'
#
loop_
_entity.id
_entity.type
_entity.pdbx_description
1 polymer ?
#
loop_
_entity_poly.entity_id
_entity_poly.type
_entity_poly.pdbx_seq_one_letter_code
_entity_poly.pdbx_strand_id
1 'polypeptide(L)'
;MDNSKNMEPGIRNATVQESPNKEQRKKESRPVISAKAQTILDFLRGCSPYEADSIRVMVGYGTGNGDTATIEATDMLAVNRFLNHGLAKENGTSNEAVMKHRQERAQKLLEAVKDFVDIGQLCRVSIVLMKISSDFKAVEDARGHLQSQPAANVNRN
;
A
#
# COMPACT_ATOMS: atom_id res chain seq x y z
N MET A 1 34.94 60.28 -29.24
CA MET A 1 35.02 58.84 -28.92
C MET A 1 33.62 58.29 -29.13
N ASP A 2 33.28 57.94 -30.35
CA ASP A 2 33.63 56.71 -31.08
C ASP A 2 32.56 55.62 -30.95
N ASN A 3 32.12 55.22 -32.15
CA ASN A 3 31.57 53.94 -32.56
C ASN A 3 30.04 53.74 -32.60
N SER A 4 29.50 54.13 -33.76
CA SER A 4 28.74 53.31 -34.75
C SER A 4 28.34 51.87 -34.38
N LYS A 5 27.31 51.25 -34.96
CA LYS A 5 26.24 51.57 -35.93
C LYS A 5 25.40 50.28 -36.01
N ASN A 6 24.10 50.41 -36.26
CA ASN A 6 23.25 49.34 -36.80
C ASN A 6 23.89 48.70 -38.05
N MET A 7 23.73 47.37 -38.19
CA MET A 7 23.82 46.71 -39.49
C MET A 7 23.02 45.39 -39.45
N GLU A 8 21.83 45.40 -40.05
CA GLU A 8 21.32 44.23 -40.78
C GLU A 8 21.94 44.25 -42.18
N PRO A 9 22.29 43.08 -42.72
CA PRO A 9 21.71 42.66 -43.99
C PRO A 9 21.43 41.13 -43.96
N GLY A 10 20.58 40.51 -44.77
CA GLY A 10 19.82 40.89 -45.95
C GLY A 10 19.26 39.62 -46.62
N ILE A 11 18.01 39.71 -47.05
CA ILE A 11 17.41 39.16 -48.28
C ILE A 11 17.42 37.63 -48.55
N ARG A 12 16.23 37.04 -48.35
CA ARG A 12 15.38 36.21 -49.23
C ARG A 12 16.04 35.10 -50.08
N ASN A 13 15.53 33.87 -49.97
CA ASN A 13 14.66 33.26 -50.98
C ASN A 13 14.30 31.78 -50.69
N ALA A 14 13.03 31.46 -50.97
CA ALA A 14 12.60 30.29 -51.72
C ALA A 14 12.47 28.91 -51.01
N THR A 15 11.19 28.55 -50.87
CA THR A 15 10.59 27.27 -51.28
C THR A 15 10.49 26.14 -50.25
N VAL A 16 9.22 25.77 -50.05
CA VAL A 16 8.70 24.48 -49.58
C VAL A 16 9.60 23.32 -50.02
N GLN A 17 10.08 22.55 -49.05
CA GLN A 17 10.46 21.16 -49.30
C GLN A 17 9.73 20.29 -48.28
N GLU A 18 8.59 19.74 -48.70
CA GLU A 18 8.10 18.50 -48.13
C GLU A 18 9.22 17.46 -48.26
N SER A 19 9.55 16.78 -47.17
CA SER A 19 10.27 15.52 -47.24
C SER A 19 9.79 14.59 -46.12
N PRO A 20 9.52 13.31 -46.44
CA PRO A 20 8.75 12.42 -45.61
C PRO A 20 9.69 11.69 -44.67
N ASN A 21 9.77 12.10 -43.41
CA ASN A 21 10.36 11.24 -42.40
C ASN A 21 9.30 10.80 -41.41
N LYS A 22 8.62 9.70 -41.78
CA LYS A 22 8.12 8.70 -40.84
C LYS A 22 9.34 8.11 -40.10
N GLU A 23 10.01 8.91 -39.27
CA GLU A 23 10.68 8.33 -38.12
C GLU A 23 9.56 7.90 -37.20
N GLN A 24 9.20 6.62 -37.33
CA GLN A 24 8.53 5.89 -36.27
C GLN A 24 9.26 6.28 -34.99
N ARG A 25 8.65 7.16 -34.19
CA ARG A 25 8.88 7.19 -32.76
C ARG A 25 8.72 5.74 -32.37
N LYS A 26 9.83 5.04 -32.16
CA LYS A 26 9.84 3.75 -31.49
C LYS A 26 9.16 4.09 -30.18
N LYS A 27 7.85 3.76 -30.08
CA LYS A 27 7.20 3.58 -28.80
C LYS A 27 8.12 2.58 -28.14
N GLU A 28 8.94 3.06 -27.21
CA GLU A 28 9.68 2.18 -26.32
C GLU A 28 8.60 1.27 -25.75
N SER A 29 8.60 0.03 -26.25
CA SER A 29 7.65 -0.97 -25.82
C SER A 29 7.89 -1.08 -24.34
N ARG A 30 6.88 -0.78 -23.52
CA ARG A 30 6.97 -0.96 -22.07
C ARG A 30 7.58 -2.35 -21.82
N PRO A 31 8.54 -2.47 -20.89
CA PRO A 31 9.19 -3.74 -20.62
C PRO A 31 8.13 -4.79 -20.34
N VAL A 32 8.24 -5.94 -21.01
CA VAL A 32 7.33 -7.08 -20.83
C VAL A 32 7.57 -7.62 -19.43
N ILE A 33 6.62 -7.37 -18.53
CA ILE A 33 6.62 -7.96 -17.20
C ILE A 33 6.43 -9.48 -17.36
N SER A 34 7.23 -10.27 -16.64
CA SER A 34 7.08 -11.73 -16.62
C SER A 34 5.76 -12.12 -15.95
N ALA A 35 5.18 -13.28 -16.31
CA ALA A 35 3.92 -13.74 -15.74
C ALA A 35 3.95 -13.77 -14.19
N LYS A 36 5.06 -14.26 -13.60
CA LYS A 36 5.25 -14.27 -12.14
C LYS A 36 5.25 -12.87 -11.54
N ALA A 37 5.96 -11.92 -12.17
CA ALA A 37 5.97 -10.54 -11.73
C ALA A 37 4.59 -9.88 -11.86
N GLN A 38 3.83 -10.22 -12.92
CA GLN A 38 2.45 -9.73 -13.10
C GLN A 38 1.55 -10.23 -11.96
N THR A 39 1.59 -11.53 -11.64
CA THR A 39 0.82 -12.10 -10.52
C THR A 39 1.13 -11.44 -9.19
N ILE A 40 2.42 -11.21 -8.88
CA ILE A 40 2.82 -10.50 -7.65
C ILE A 40 2.25 -9.08 -7.63
N LEU A 41 2.33 -8.40 -8.76
CA LEU A 41 1.90 -7.01 -8.86
C LEU A 41 0.37 -6.88 -8.77
N ASP A 42 -0.36 -7.85 -9.30
CA ASP A 42 -1.82 -7.94 -9.16
C ASP A 42 -2.23 -8.24 -7.71
N PHE A 43 -1.53 -9.15 -7.03
CA PHE A 43 -1.73 -9.39 -5.60
C PHE A 43 -1.50 -8.11 -4.77
N LEU A 44 -0.38 -7.43 -4.97
CA LEU A 44 -0.05 -6.21 -4.22
C LEU A 44 -1.04 -5.07 -4.50
N ARG A 45 -1.56 -4.95 -5.73
CA ARG A 45 -2.61 -3.99 -6.09
C ARG A 45 -3.95 -4.32 -5.44
N GLY A 46 -4.24 -5.60 -5.19
CA GLY A 46 -5.44 -6.05 -4.50
C GLY A 46 -5.40 -5.83 -2.98
N CYS A 47 -4.22 -5.64 -2.40
CA CYS A 47 -4.05 -5.43 -0.97
C CYS A 47 -4.50 -4.03 -0.54
N SER A 48 -5.28 -3.96 0.53
CA SER A 48 -5.50 -2.74 1.30
C SER A 48 -4.21 -2.30 2.02
N PRO A 49 -4.14 -1.05 2.52
CA PRO A 49 -2.95 -0.58 3.23
C PRO A 49 -2.53 -1.53 4.37
N TYR A 50 -1.23 -1.80 4.42
CA TYR A 50 -0.56 -2.70 5.39
C TYR A 50 -0.94 -4.19 5.29
N GLU A 51 -1.82 -4.58 4.38
CA GLU A 51 -2.34 -5.95 4.30
C GLU A 51 -1.27 -6.94 3.84
N ALA A 52 -0.57 -6.65 2.75
CA ALA A 52 0.49 -7.53 2.25
C ALA A 52 1.58 -7.82 3.29
N ASP A 53 1.98 -6.80 4.05
CA ASP A 53 2.99 -6.94 5.11
C ASP A 53 2.43 -7.73 6.31
N SER A 54 1.16 -7.54 6.66
CA SER A 54 0.52 -8.32 7.71
C SER A 54 0.33 -9.78 7.31
N ILE A 55 -0.02 -10.06 6.04
CA ILE A 55 -0.08 -11.40 5.48
C ILE A 55 1.30 -12.05 5.56
N ARG A 56 2.37 -11.35 5.16
CA ARG A 56 3.75 -11.84 5.26
C ARG A 56 4.09 -12.27 6.69
N VAL A 57 3.77 -11.44 7.68
CA VAL A 57 4.01 -11.76 9.10
C VAL A 57 3.21 -12.99 9.52
N MET A 58 1.90 -13.01 9.27
CA MET A 58 1.04 -14.13 9.66
C MET A 58 1.49 -15.45 9.02
N VAL A 59 1.76 -15.46 7.72
CA VAL A 59 2.28 -16.65 7.00
C VAL A 59 3.64 -17.08 7.58
N GLY A 60 4.51 -16.14 7.95
CA GLY A 60 5.78 -16.42 8.63
C GLY A 60 5.59 -17.21 9.91
N TYR A 61 4.68 -16.78 10.80
CA TYR A 61 4.35 -17.52 12.02
C TYR A 61 3.64 -18.86 11.75
N GLY A 62 2.76 -18.91 10.75
CA GLY A 62 2.09 -20.14 10.32
C GLY A 62 3.10 -21.21 9.89
N THR A 63 4.07 -20.82 9.08
CA THR A 63 5.13 -21.69 8.54
C THR A 63 6.25 -22.00 9.53
N GLY A 64 6.23 -21.40 10.73
CA GLY A 64 7.19 -21.68 11.81
C GLY A 64 8.47 -20.83 11.78
N ASN A 65 8.48 -19.73 11.02
CA ASN A 65 9.61 -18.79 10.99
C ASN A 65 9.64 -17.84 12.21
N GLY A 66 8.69 -17.95 13.15
CA GLY A 66 8.63 -17.14 14.36
C GLY A 66 8.06 -17.92 15.55
N ASP A 67 8.35 -17.43 16.75
CA ASP A 67 7.86 -18.00 18.02
C ASP A 67 6.50 -17.42 18.40
N THR A 68 5.47 -18.27 18.51
CA THR A 68 4.13 -17.82 18.90
C THR A 68 4.05 -17.39 20.38
N ALA A 69 5.02 -17.75 21.22
CA ALA A 69 5.12 -17.26 22.59
C ALA A 69 5.65 -15.82 22.63
N THR A 70 6.63 -15.49 21.78
CA THR A 70 7.32 -14.20 21.75
C THR A 70 7.22 -13.56 20.37
N ILE A 71 6.28 -12.62 20.23
CA ILE A 71 6.07 -11.92 18.96
C ILE A 71 7.07 -10.77 18.83
N GLU A 72 7.79 -10.69 17.72
CA GLU A 72 8.76 -9.62 17.50
C GLU A 72 8.08 -8.26 17.46
N ALA A 73 8.74 -7.23 17.98
CA ALA A 73 8.18 -5.87 18.04
C ALA A 73 7.87 -5.30 16.64
N THR A 74 8.70 -5.62 15.66
CA THR A 74 8.52 -5.27 14.24
C THR A 74 7.26 -5.91 13.66
N ASP A 75 7.05 -7.18 13.94
CA ASP A 75 5.90 -7.96 13.48
C ASP A 75 4.61 -7.50 14.18
N MET A 76 4.67 -7.24 15.49
CA MET A 76 3.57 -6.60 16.22
C MET A 76 3.19 -5.26 15.61
N LEU A 77 4.17 -4.41 15.28
CA LEU A 77 3.91 -3.10 14.68
C LEU A 77 3.27 -3.24 13.28
N ALA A 78 3.78 -4.13 12.45
CA ALA A 78 3.25 -4.38 11.10
C ALA A 78 1.76 -4.77 11.15
N VAL A 79 1.41 -5.73 11.99
CA VAL A 79 0.03 -6.20 12.14
C VAL A 79 -0.85 -5.13 12.79
N ASN A 80 -0.36 -4.42 13.82
CA ASN A 80 -1.13 -3.34 14.44
C ASN A 80 -1.46 -2.20 13.47
N ARG A 81 -0.56 -1.87 12.53
CA ARG A 81 -0.85 -0.88 11.47
C ARG A 81 -2.03 -1.31 10.61
N PHE A 82 -2.11 -2.58 10.26
CA PHE A 82 -3.26 -3.12 9.51
C PHE A 82 -4.54 -3.17 10.35
N LEU A 83 -4.45 -3.61 11.62
CA LEU A 83 -5.61 -3.71 12.51
C LEU A 83 -6.21 -2.34 12.84
N ASN A 84 -5.38 -1.30 12.94
CA ASN A 84 -5.82 0.07 13.21
C ASN A 84 -6.12 0.86 11.94
N HIS A 85 -5.85 0.32 10.76
CA HIS A 85 -6.12 1.03 9.52
C HIS A 85 -7.63 1.26 9.34
N GLY A 86 -7.99 2.50 9.00
CA GLY A 86 -9.39 2.93 8.87
C GLY A 86 -10.11 3.14 10.20
N LEU A 87 -9.42 3.05 11.33
CA LEU A 87 -9.97 3.39 12.63
C LEU A 87 -9.99 4.91 12.81
N ALA A 88 -11.15 5.47 13.10
CA ALA A 88 -11.40 6.89 13.27
C ALA A 88 -12.36 7.14 14.45
N LYS A 89 -12.55 8.40 14.84
CA LYS A 89 -13.46 8.77 15.95
C LYS A 89 -14.90 8.31 15.70
N GLU A 90 -15.31 8.28 14.44
CA GLU A 90 -16.63 7.87 13.97
C GLU A 90 -16.91 6.38 14.21
N ASN A 91 -15.87 5.55 14.36
CA ASN A 91 -16.02 4.15 14.76
C ASN A 91 -16.40 4.00 16.25
N GLY A 92 -16.23 5.06 17.04
CA GLY A 92 -16.42 5.09 18.48
C GLY A 92 -15.11 5.27 19.25
N THR A 93 -15.17 5.98 20.37
CA THR A 93 -13.98 6.31 21.18
C THR A 93 -13.81 5.43 22.42
N SER A 94 -14.66 4.40 22.58
CA SER A 94 -14.54 3.43 23.66
C SER A 94 -13.56 2.32 23.28
N ASN A 95 -12.97 1.66 24.29
CA ASN A 95 -12.10 0.51 24.06
C ASN A 95 -12.84 -0.62 23.34
N GLU A 96 -14.12 -0.80 23.65
CA GLU A 96 -14.99 -1.77 23.00
C GLU A 96 -15.14 -1.50 21.50
N ALA A 97 -15.32 -0.23 21.12
CA ALA A 97 -15.42 0.16 19.71
C ALA A 97 -14.11 -0.10 18.94
N VAL A 98 -12.98 0.25 19.55
CA VAL A 98 -11.64 -0.01 18.98
C VAL A 98 -11.38 -1.52 18.86
N MET A 99 -11.71 -2.29 19.90
CA MET A 99 -11.59 -3.74 19.89
C MET A 99 -12.46 -4.35 18.80
N LYS A 100 -13.73 -3.93 18.67
CA LYS A 100 -14.64 -4.41 17.63
C LYS A 100 -14.05 -4.19 16.23
N HIS A 101 -13.58 -2.97 15.92
CA HIS A 101 -12.93 -2.67 14.65
C HIS A 101 -11.71 -3.58 14.41
N ARG A 102 -10.85 -3.74 15.42
CA ARG A 102 -9.67 -4.60 15.32
C ARG A 102 -10.04 -6.07 15.11
N GLN A 103 -11.13 -6.56 15.71
CA GLN A 103 -11.62 -7.92 15.47
C GLN A 103 -12.13 -8.10 14.03
N GLU A 104 -12.89 -7.13 13.50
CA GLU A 104 -13.33 -7.17 12.09
C GLU A 104 -12.13 -7.17 11.12
N ARG A 105 -11.08 -6.39 11.42
CA ARG A 105 -9.83 -6.40 10.65
C ARG A 105 -9.09 -7.74 10.80
N ALA A 106 -8.99 -8.29 12.01
CA ALA A 106 -8.34 -9.57 12.25
C ALA A 106 -9.03 -10.72 11.47
N GLN A 107 -10.36 -10.75 11.44
CA GLN A 107 -11.11 -11.72 10.63
C GLN A 107 -10.77 -11.61 9.14
N LYS A 108 -10.70 -10.38 8.60
CA LYS A 108 -10.29 -10.15 7.21
C LYS A 108 -8.87 -10.65 6.93
N LEU A 109 -7.94 -10.40 7.86
CA LEU A 109 -6.57 -10.89 7.71
C LEU A 109 -6.49 -12.41 7.74
N LEU A 110 -7.23 -13.06 8.65
CA LEU A 110 -7.28 -14.52 8.71
C LEU A 110 -7.80 -15.12 7.41
N GLU A 111 -8.85 -14.51 6.84
CA GLU A 111 -9.43 -14.93 5.56
C GLU A 111 -8.45 -14.76 4.39
N ALA A 112 -7.65 -13.69 4.38
CA ALA A 112 -6.61 -13.48 3.38
C ALA A 112 -5.43 -14.45 3.53
N VAL A 113 -5.09 -14.84 4.76
CA VAL A 113 -3.95 -15.73 5.05
C VAL A 113 -4.27 -17.18 4.71
N LYS A 114 -5.55 -17.61 4.78
CA LYS A 114 -5.94 -19.03 4.62
C LYS A 114 -5.47 -19.64 3.29
N ASP A 115 -5.36 -18.83 2.23
CA ASP A 115 -4.96 -19.30 0.90
C ASP A 115 -3.46 -19.61 0.80
N PHE A 116 -2.67 -19.26 1.84
CA PHE A 116 -1.22 -19.43 1.89
C PHE A 116 -0.75 -20.47 2.92
N VAL A 117 -1.66 -21.05 3.70
CA VAL A 117 -1.32 -21.92 4.83
C VAL A 117 -2.24 -23.15 4.89
N ASP A 118 -1.75 -24.24 5.48
CA ASP A 118 -2.59 -25.40 5.81
C ASP A 118 -3.34 -25.21 7.14
N ILE A 119 -4.24 -26.14 7.46
CA ILE A 119 -5.08 -26.05 8.68
C ILE A 119 -4.26 -26.04 9.98
N GLY A 120 -3.15 -26.77 10.04
CA GLY A 120 -2.29 -26.83 11.22
C GLY A 120 -1.50 -25.53 11.40
N GLN A 121 -1.07 -24.94 10.30
CA GLN A 121 -0.44 -23.62 10.26
C GLN A 121 -1.46 -22.50 10.60
N LEU A 122 -2.71 -22.62 10.16
CA LEU A 122 -3.78 -21.67 10.47
C LEU A 122 -4.06 -21.57 11.98
N CYS A 123 -3.91 -22.67 12.73
CA CYS A 123 -3.97 -22.63 14.19
C CYS A 123 -2.89 -21.72 14.79
N ARG A 124 -1.64 -21.78 14.28
CA ARG A 124 -0.54 -20.92 14.75
C ARG A 124 -0.79 -19.46 14.41
N VAL A 125 -1.24 -19.19 13.17
CA VAL A 125 -1.67 -17.85 12.73
C VAL A 125 -2.73 -17.31 13.69
N SER A 126 -3.74 -18.11 14.01
CA SER A 126 -4.85 -17.69 14.87
C SER A 126 -4.40 -17.33 16.28
N ILE A 127 -3.46 -18.10 16.86
CA ILE A 127 -2.88 -17.80 18.18
C ILE A 127 -2.16 -16.44 18.16
N VAL A 128 -1.29 -16.22 17.16
CA VAL A 128 -0.52 -14.97 17.05
C VAL A 128 -1.44 -13.78 16.82
N LEU A 129 -2.39 -13.91 15.88
CA LEU A 129 -3.32 -12.84 15.56
C LEU A 129 -4.23 -12.49 16.75
N MET A 130 -4.70 -13.48 17.50
CA MET A 130 -5.50 -13.28 18.71
C MET A 130 -4.72 -12.50 19.78
N LYS A 131 -3.43 -12.83 19.97
CA LYS A 131 -2.55 -12.13 20.91
C LYS A 131 -2.37 -10.66 20.52
N ILE A 132 -2.11 -10.38 19.24
CA ILE A 132 -1.90 -9.01 18.76
C ILE A 132 -3.22 -8.22 18.80
N SER A 133 -4.32 -8.80 18.31
CA SER A 133 -5.60 -8.10 18.18
C SER A 133 -6.19 -7.71 19.54
N SER A 134 -5.98 -8.56 20.55
CA SER A 134 -6.49 -8.40 21.92
C SER A 134 -5.51 -7.70 22.87
N ASP A 135 -4.33 -7.28 22.39
CA ASP A 135 -3.37 -6.58 23.25
C ASP A 135 -3.95 -5.26 23.75
N PHE A 136 -4.14 -5.16 25.07
CA PHE A 136 -4.79 -4.01 25.69
C PHE A 136 -4.00 -2.71 25.48
N LYS A 137 -2.67 -2.80 25.51
CA LYS A 137 -1.80 -1.63 25.34
C LYS A 137 -1.90 -1.09 23.90
N ALA A 138 -1.92 -1.95 22.90
CA ALA A 138 -2.11 -1.58 21.51
C ALA A 138 -3.49 -0.93 21.25
N VAL A 139 -4.52 -1.39 21.96
CA VAL A 139 -5.88 -0.82 21.88
C VAL A 139 -5.94 0.56 22.51
N GLU A 140 -5.36 0.74 23.69
CA GLU A 140 -5.26 2.04 24.35
C GLU A 140 -4.45 3.03 23.51
N ASP A 141 -3.33 2.58 22.95
CA ASP A 141 -2.49 3.39 22.08
C ASP A 141 -3.25 3.83 20.82
N ALA A 142 -3.94 2.89 20.14
CA ALA A 142 -4.77 3.19 18.99
C ALA A 142 -5.87 4.20 19.31
N ARG A 143 -6.52 4.04 20.47
CA ARG A 143 -7.56 4.96 20.97
C ARG A 143 -7.01 6.37 21.21
N GLY A 144 -5.79 6.48 21.75
CA GLY A 144 -5.11 7.75 22.00
C GLY A 144 -4.81 8.55 20.74
N HIS A 145 -4.69 7.87 19.58
CA HIS A 145 -4.32 8.47 18.30
C HIS A 145 -5.49 8.65 17.32
N LEU A 146 -6.74 8.51 17.77
CA LEU A 146 -7.91 8.63 16.90
C LEU A 146 -8.03 10.02 16.28
N GLN A 147 -8.02 10.05 14.94
CA GLN A 147 -8.34 11.24 14.15
C GLN A 147 -9.77 11.15 13.61
N SER A 148 -10.39 12.30 13.37
CA SER A 148 -11.66 12.33 12.65
C SER A 148 -11.44 12.00 11.18
N GLN A 149 -12.39 11.29 10.58
CA GLN A 149 -12.33 11.00 9.15
C GLN A 149 -12.41 12.33 8.37
N PRO A 150 -11.54 12.54 7.35
CA PRO A 150 -11.65 13.72 6.52
C PRO A 150 -13.02 13.73 5.84
N ALA A 151 -13.67 14.90 5.80
CA ALA A 151 -14.93 15.06 5.08
C ALA A 151 -14.72 14.59 3.63
N ALA A 152 -15.55 13.65 3.18
CA ALA A 152 -15.52 13.21 1.80
C ALA A 152 -15.67 14.46 0.92
N ASN A 153 -14.69 14.70 0.03
CA ASN A 153 -14.76 15.79 -0.95
C ASN A 153 -15.92 15.52 -1.91
N VAL A 154 -17.12 15.93 -1.51
CA VAL A 154 -18.29 16.09 -2.38
C VAL A 154 -18.03 17.32 -3.25
N ASN A 155 -17.13 17.20 -4.24
CA ASN A 155 -17.07 18.07 -5.42
C ASN A 155 -15.87 17.71 -6.30
N ARG A 156 -16.05 16.70 -7.15
CA ARG A 156 -15.43 16.63 -8.49
C ARG A 156 -16.37 15.83 -9.41
N ASN A 157 -17.35 16.53 -9.97
CA ASN A 157 -17.96 16.19 -11.25
C ASN A 157 -17.69 17.37 -12.19
#